data_AF-A0A974I3X9-F1
#
_entry.id   AF-A0A974I3X9-F1
#
_cell.length_a   1.000
_cell.length_b   1.000
_cell.length_c   1.000
_cell.angle_alpha   90.00
_cell.angle_beta   90.00
_cell.angle_gamma   90.00
#
_symmetry.space_group_name_H-M   'P 1'
#
loop_
_entity.id
_entity.type
_entity.pdbx_description
1 polymer ?
#
loop_
_entity_poly.entity_id
_entity_poly.type
_entity_poly.pdbx_seq_one_letter_code
_entity_poly.pdbx_strand_id
1 'polypeptide(L)'
;MKQFIIGISGITNGGKTTLANRLLKVLPNCTLICQDDYFKPDSYIETDENGFKQFDVIEALDMETMMAAVHSWIKQSQDTLTVDENKEMHHACEKKAYFLIVEGFLLYHYKPLENVLNRKYFLIIPYEESKKRRSQRIYNPPDPPGYFDGHVWPMYLKHKKEMEEANNEIVYLDGTKSEEEIQSSVYADIINSFSVHKESY
;
A
#
# COMPACT_ATOMS: atom_id res chain seq x y z
N MET A 1 0.99 14.81 -19.56
CA MET A 1 1.66 13.76 -18.75
C MET A 1 0.75 13.43 -17.56
N LYS A 2 0.77 12.22 -16.96
CA LYS A 2 -0.21 11.85 -15.89
C LYS A 2 0.43 11.09 -14.72
N GLN A 3 -0.05 11.40 -13.51
CA GLN A 3 0.25 10.70 -12.27
C GLN A 3 -0.69 9.52 -12.08
N PHE A 4 -0.21 8.45 -11.42
CA PHE A 4 -1.05 7.32 -11.06
C PHE A 4 -0.60 6.74 -9.70
N ILE A 5 -1.47 6.82 -8.71
CA ILE A 5 -1.21 6.42 -7.32
C ILE A 5 -1.90 5.07 -7.06
N ILE A 6 -1.11 4.10 -6.62
CA ILE A 6 -1.51 2.72 -6.42
C ILE A 6 -1.40 2.39 -4.93
N GLY A 7 -2.49 1.94 -4.32
CA GLY A 7 -2.47 1.37 -2.98
C GLY A 7 -2.32 -0.14 -3.03
N ILE A 8 -1.35 -0.71 -2.31
CA ILE A 8 -1.20 -2.16 -2.12
C ILE A 8 -1.36 -2.46 -0.64
N SER A 9 -2.55 -2.92 -0.27
CA SER A 9 -2.87 -3.34 1.09
C SER A 9 -3.07 -4.85 1.23
N GLY A 10 -3.47 -5.30 2.40
CA GLY A 10 -3.64 -6.72 2.70
C GLY A 10 -3.04 -7.16 4.02
N ILE A 11 -3.29 -8.43 4.33
CA ILE A 11 -2.83 -9.08 5.57
C ILE A 11 -1.32 -8.94 5.78
N THR A 12 -0.90 -8.88 7.04
CA THR A 12 0.51 -8.98 7.44
C THR A 12 1.17 -10.23 6.82
N ASN A 13 2.44 -10.10 6.41
CA ASN A 13 3.20 -11.14 5.71
C ASN A 13 2.53 -11.71 4.44
N GLY A 14 1.55 -11.00 3.86
CA GLY A 14 0.87 -11.40 2.62
C GLY A 14 1.65 -11.17 1.32
N GLY A 15 2.85 -10.58 1.39
CA GLY A 15 3.70 -10.29 0.21
C GLY A 15 3.60 -8.87 -0.35
N LYS A 16 3.00 -7.92 0.38
CA LYS A 16 2.81 -6.52 -0.04
C LYS A 16 4.10 -5.84 -0.49
N THR A 17 5.08 -5.74 0.41
CA THR A 17 6.38 -5.12 0.16
C THR A 17 7.13 -5.80 -0.98
N THR A 18 7.01 -7.13 -1.11
CA THR A 18 7.59 -7.88 -2.24
C THR A 18 6.97 -7.47 -3.56
N LEU A 19 5.63 -7.47 -3.66
CA LEU A 19 4.92 -7.04 -4.86
C LEU A 19 5.25 -5.58 -5.22
N ALA A 20 5.24 -4.69 -4.23
CA ALA A 20 5.59 -3.27 -4.39
C ALA A 20 6.99 -3.09 -4.97
N ASN A 21 8.00 -3.77 -4.42
CA ASN A 21 9.38 -3.72 -4.91
C ASN A 21 9.54 -4.32 -6.31
N ARG A 22 8.77 -5.35 -6.66
CA ARG A 22 8.79 -5.93 -8.01
C ARG A 22 8.18 -4.98 -9.03
N LEU A 23 7.07 -4.31 -8.68
CA LEU A 23 6.42 -3.30 -9.52
C LEU A 23 7.29 -2.05 -9.69
N LEU A 24 7.96 -1.61 -8.61
CA LEU A 24 8.91 -0.48 -8.62
C LEU A 24 9.99 -0.63 -9.70
N LYS A 25 10.41 -1.87 -10.00
CA LYS A 25 11.45 -2.18 -11.01
C LYS A 25 10.94 -2.15 -12.45
N VAL A 26 9.64 -2.31 -12.68
CA VAL A 26 9.04 -2.44 -14.02
C VAL A 26 8.17 -1.25 -14.42
N LEU A 27 7.76 -0.42 -13.46
CA LEU A 27 7.03 0.82 -13.72
C LEU A 27 8.01 1.99 -13.92
N PRO A 28 7.80 2.84 -14.95
CA PRO A 28 8.66 4.00 -15.18
C PRO A 28 8.42 5.09 -14.13
N ASN A 29 9.46 5.83 -13.73
CA ASN A 29 9.36 6.96 -12.77
C ASN A 29 8.50 6.62 -11.54
N CYS A 30 8.74 5.44 -10.96
CA CYS A 30 7.95 4.92 -9.85
C CYS A 30 8.62 5.25 -8.52
N THR A 31 7.83 5.67 -7.53
CA THR A 31 8.25 5.89 -6.14
C THR A 31 7.48 4.94 -5.22
N LEU A 32 8.08 4.55 -4.10
CA LEU A 32 7.48 3.68 -3.09
C LEU A 32 7.42 4.41 -1.75
N ILE A 33 6.26 4.36 -1.08
CA ILE A 33 6.05 4.78 0.31
C ILE A 33 5.53 3.56 1.09
N CYS A 34 6.21 3.20 2.18
CA CYS A 34 5.87 2.06 3.03
C CYS A 34 5.22 2.55 4.34
N GLN A 35 4.03 2.06 4.66
CA GLN A 35 3.30 2.44 5.88
C GLN A 35 4.06 2.05 7.16
N ASP A 36 4.81 0.94 7.12
CA ASP A 36 5.61 0.46 8.26
C ASP A 36 6.70 1.47 8.67
N ASP A 37 7.10 2.42 7.81
CA ASP A 37 8.07 3.48 8.13
C ASP A 37 7.46 4.58 9.03
N TYR A 38 6.13 4.56 9.23
CA TYR A 38 5.38 5.59 9.96
C TYR A 38 4.78 5.05 11.26
N PHE A 39 5.29 3.96 11.82
CA PHE A 39 4.93 3.55 13.17
C PHE A 39 5.37 4.59 14.21
N LYS A 40 4.48 4.89 15.16
CA LYS A 40 4.84 5.68 16.33
C LYS A 40 5.85 4.91 17.19
N PRO A 41 6.68 5.61 17.97
CA PRO A 41 7.61 4.95 18.88
C PRO A 41 6.87 4.02 19.84
N ASP A 42 7.52 2.91 20.21
CA ASP A 42 7.00 1.87 21.09
C ASP A 42 6.37 2.37 22.41
N SER A 43 6.87 3.50 22.94
CA SER A 43 6.38 4.17 24.14
C SER A 43 5.00 4.83 23.99
N TYR A 44 4.56 5.10 22.77
CA TYR A 44 3.24 5.67 22.45
C TYR A 44 2.20 4.60 22.10
N ILE A 45 2.61 3.33 22.05
CA ILE A 45 1.73 2.22 21.70
C ILE A 45 1.09 1.68 22.97
N GLU A 46 -0.24 1.81 23.04
CA GLU A 46 -1.02 1.30 24.17
C GLU A 46 -0.96 -0.23 24.25
N THR A 47 -1.15 -0.76 25.45
CA THR A 47 -1.21 -2.19 25.72
C THR A 47 -2.58 -2.53 26.29
N ASP A 48 -3.23 -3.56 25.75
CA ASP A 48 -4.55 -3.99 26.23
C ASP A 48 -4.48 -4.81 27.53
N GLU A 49 -5.65 -5.22 28.02
CA GLU A 49 -5.80 -6.03 29.25
C GLU A 49 -5.10 -7.40 29.17
N ASN A 50 -4.83 -7.90 27.97
CA ASN A 50 -4.12 -9.17 27.75
C ASN A 50 -2.61 -8.98 27.62
N GLY A 51 -2.11 -7.74 27.74
CA GLY A 51 -0.69 -7.43 27.59
C GLY A 51 -0.24 -7.29 26.14
N PHE A 52 -1.16 -7.20 25.18
CA PHE A 52 -0.83 -7.04 23.76
C PHE A 52 -0.72 -5.56 23.38
N LYS A 53 0.40 -5.21 22.73
CA LYS A 53 0.58 -3.88 22.15
C LYS A 53 -0.35 -3.68 20.98
N GLN A 54 -0.99 -2.53 20.90
CA GLN A 54 -1.96 -2.23 19.86
C GLN A 54 -1.24 -1.70 18.60
N PHE A 55 -0.45 -2.54 17.92
CA PHE A 55 0.22 -2.13 16.67
C PHE A 55 -0.70 -2.20 15.45
N ASP A 56 -1.72 -3.07 15.47
CA ASP A 56 -2.54 -3.34 14.30
C ASP A 56 -3.76 -2.39 14.20
N VAL A 57 -3.63 -1.13 14.68
CA VAL A 57 -4.66 -0.06 14.65
C VAL A 57 -4.12 1.22 13.99
N ILE A 58 -5.01 2.08 13.47
CA ILE A 58 -4.58 3.30 12.75
C ILE A 58 -3.88 4.30 13.69
N GLU A 59 -4.25 4.29 14.97
CA GLU A 59 -3.67 5.13 16.02
C GLU A 59 -2.21 4.80 16.32
N ALA A 60 -1.74 3.61 15.95
CA ALA A 60 -0.33 3.21 16.07
C ALA A 60 0.57 3.90 15.05
N LEU A 61 -0.01 4.53 14.03
CA LEU A 61 0.69 5.11 12.88
C LEU A 61 0.62 6.64 12.91
N ASP A 62 1.71 7.29 12.49
CA ASP A 62 1.74 8.71 12.16
C ASP A 62 1.28 8.93 10.71
N MET A 63 -0.03 8.79 10.51
CA MET A 63 -0.67 8.93 9.20
C MET A 63 -0.60 10.37 8.66
N GLU A 64 -0.41 11.37 9.52
CA GLU A 64 -0.23 12.76 9.10
C GLU A 64 1.11 12.93 8.38
N THR A 65 2.19 12.43 8.97
CA THR A 65 3.52 12.45 8.35
C THR A 65 3.54 11.61 7.06
N MET A 66 2.85 10.46 7.04
CA MET A 66 2.70 9.64 5.82
C MET A 66 1.97 10.41 4.71
N MET A 67 0.87 11.10 5.02
CA MET A 67 0.15 11.92 4.03
C MET A 67 0.96 13.10 3.54
N ALA A 68 1.76 13.73 4.41
CA ALA A 68 2.65 14.80 3.98
C ALA A 68 3.64 14.32 2.91
N ALA A 69 4.17 13.09 3.05
CA ALA A 69 5.04 12.48 2.04
C ALA A 69 4.30 12.23 0.72
N VAL A 70 3.07 11.70 0.77
CA VAL A 70 2.22 11.49 -0.42
C VAL A 70 1.93 12.82 -1.13
N HIS A 71 1.52 13.86 -0.40
CA HIS A 71 1.26 15.18 -0.98
C HIS A 71 2.52 15.84 -1.55
N SER A 72 3.66 15.67 -0.88
CA SER A 72 4.95 16.13 -1.39
C SER A 72 5.28 15.48 -2.74
N TRP A 73 5.06 14.16 -2.88
CA TRP A 73 5.25 13.47 -4.15
C TRP A 73 4.29 13.97 -5.24
N ILE A 74 3.01 14.18 -4.91
CA ILE A 74 2.01 14.72 -5.85
C ILE A 74 2.45 16.09 -6.38
N LYS A 75 2.90 16.98 -5.49
CA LYS A 75 3.35 18.32 -5.86
C LYS A 75 4.62 18.27 -6.72
N GLN A 76 5.64 17.54 -6.30
CA GLN A 76 6.92 17.45 -7.03
C GLN A 76 6.76 16.86 -8.43
N SER A 77 5.92 15.84 -8.56
CA SER A 77 5.64 15.26 -9.87
C SER A 77 4.86 16.25 -10.73
N GLN A 78 3.90 17.04 -10.21
CA GLN A 78 3.25 18.13 -10.95
C GLN A 78 4.23 19.20 -11.43
N ASP A 79 5.11 19.69 -10.56
CA ASP A 79 6.11 20.72 -10.92
C ASP A 79 7.00 20.22 -12.06
N THR A 80 7.42 18.95 -12.00
CA THR A 80 8.20 18.31 -13.07
C THR A 80 7.42 18.27 -14.40
N LEU A 81 6.10 18.03 -14.35
CA LEU A 81 5.25 18.08 -15.56
C LEU A 81 5.24 19.50 -16.17
N THR A 82 5.10 20.55 -15.35
CA THR A 82 4.99 21.93 -15.84
C THR A 82 6.27 22.46 -16.48
N VAL A 83 7.44 22.02 -16.01
CA VAL A 83 8.74 22.44 -16.56
C VAL A 83 9.00 21.81 -17.93
N ASP A 84 8.60 20.56 -18.14
CA ASP A 84 8.79 19.86 -19.41
C ASP A 84 7.82 20.36 -20.49
N GLU A 85 6.58 20.71 -20.16
CA GLU A 85 5.62 21.31 -21.12
C GLU A 85 6.11 22.63 -21.71
N ASN A 86 6.91 23.39 -20.96
CA ASN A 86 7.48 24.66 -21.41
C ASN A 86 8.75 24.50 -22.26
N LYS A 87 9.26 23.28 -22.49
CA LYS A 87 10.55 23.01 -23.14
C LYS A 87 10.50 22.24 -24.46
N GLU A 88 9.37 21.69 -24.91
CA GLU A 88 9.35 20.87 -26.14
C GLU A 88 8.70 21.56 -27.36
N MET A 89 9.55 22.13 -28.20
CA MET A 89 9.41 22.14 -29.67
C MET A 89 10.56 21.26 -30.21
N HIS A 90 10.22 20.10 -30.78
CA HIS A 90 11.12 19.10 -31.40
C HIS A 90 11.82 18.07 -30.50
N HIS A 91 11.07 17.11 -29.96
CA HIS A 91 11.38 15.66 -30.06
C HIS A 91 10.10 14.88 -29.73
N ALA A 92 9.93 13.67 -30.25
CA ALA A 92 8.71 12.88 -30.07
C ALA A 92 8.44 12.66 -28.57
N CYS A 93 7.42 13.36 -28.05
CA CYS A 93 6.98 13.34 -26.66
C CYS A 93 6.49 11.94 -26.29
N GLU A 94 7.39 11.07 -25.83
CA GLU A 94 6.99 9.93 -25.01
C GLU A 94 6.32 10.52 -23.77
N LYS A 95 4.98 10.48 -23.73
CA LYS A 95 4.16 10.99 -22.63
C LYS A 95 4.64 10.36 -21.31
N LYS A 96 5.48 11.07 -20.54
CA LYS A 96 6.01 10.58 -19.27
C LYS A 96 4.87 10.28 -18.29
N ALA A 97 4.91 9.08 -17.74
CA ALA A 97 4.03 8.60 -16.69
C ALA A 97 4.80 8.58 -15.37
N TYR A 98 4.14 8.96 -14.27
CA TYR A 98 4.71 8.94 -12.93
C TYR A 98 3.82 8.08 -12.04
N PHE A 99 4.45 7.12 -11.36
CA PHE A 99 3.73 6.17 -10.50
C PHE A 99 4.14 6.35 -9.05
N LEU A 100 3.16 6.33 -8.15
CA LEU A 100 3.40 6.20 -6.72
C LEU A 100 2.78 4.89 -6.25
N ILE A 101 3.58 4.03 -5.63
CA ILE A 101 3.08 2.90 -4.88
C ILE A 101 3.08 3.28 -3.41
N VAL A 102 1.93 3.14 -2.76
CA VAL A 102 1.78 3.20 -1.31
C VAL A 102 1.44 1.80 -0.84
N GLU A 103 2.27 1.21 0.02
CA GLU A 103 2.06 -0.16 0.52
C GLU A 103 1.94 -0.17 2.05
N GLY A 104 1.04 -0.99 2.58
CA GLY A 104 0.78 -1.04 4.03
C GLY A 104 -0.46 -1.86 4.38
N PHE A 105 -0.61 -2.26 5.63
CA PHE A 105 -1.70 -3.17 6.03
C PHE A 105 -3.01 -2.45 6.42
N LEU A 106 -3.00 -1.12 6.63
CA LEU A 106 -4.17 -0.30 7.03
C LEU A 106 -4.49 0.86 6.08
N LEU A 107 -3.99 0.83 4.85
CA LEU A 107 -4.11 1.99 3.93
C LEU A 107 -5.55 2.47 3.73
N TYR A 108 -6.51 1.55 3.65
CA TYR A 108 -7.90 1.85 3.31
C TYR A 108 -8.78 2.23 4.52
N HIS A 109 -8.19 2.24 5.72
CA HIS A 109 -8.84 2.73 6.93
C HIS A 109 -8.61 4.22 7.17
N TYR A 110 -7.85 4.87 6.28
CA TYR A 110 -7.51 6.28 6.39
C TYR A 110 -8.02 7.05 5.18
N LYS A 111 -9.20 7.67 5.33
CA LYS A 111 -9.92 8.35 4.24
C LYS A 111 -9.08 9.37 3.45
N PRO A 112 -8.23 10.22 4.08
CA PRO A 112 -7.39 11.14 3.32
C PRO A 112 -6.46 10.44 2.33
N LEU A 113 -5.90 9.29 2.70
CA LEU A 113 -5.07 8.49 1.80
C LEU A 113 -5.92 7.81 0.74
N GLU A 114 -7.02 7.17 1.14
CA GLU A 114 -7.90 6.48 0.21
C GLU A 114 -8.38 7.37 -0.94
N ASN A 115 -8.71 8.64 -0.64
CA ASN A 115 -9.24 9.60 -1.60
C ASN A 115 -8.27 9.99 -2.72
N VAL A 116 -6.96 9.73 -2.56
CA VAL A 116 -5.96 10.04 -3.59
C VAL A 116 -5.53 8.82 -4.39
N LEU A 117 -5.98 7.62 -4.03
CA LEU A 117 -5.60 6.38 -4.73
C LEU A 117 -6.40 6.22 -6.03
N ASN A 118 -5.70 5.95 -7.13
CA ASN A 118 -6.33 5.65 -8.42
C ASN A 118 -6.66 4.16 -8.58
N ARG A 119 -5.87 3.27 -7.96
CA ARG A 119 -6.11 1.81 -7.97
C ARG A 119 -5.77 1.19 -6.63
N LYS A 120 -6.59 0.25 -6.18
CA LYS A 120 -6.51 -0.39 -4.86
C LYS A 120 -6.39 -1.90 -5.02
N TYR A 121 -5.35 -2.50 -4.45
CA TYR A 121 -5.10 -3.93 -4.41
C TYR A 121 -5.06 -4.43 -2.97
N PHE A 122 -5.64 -5.60 -2.70
CA PHE A 122 -5.64 -6.18 -1.36
C PHE A 122 -5.20 -7.65 -1.37
N LEU A 123 -4.03 -7.93 -0.81
CA LEU A 123 -3.48 -9.28 -0.68
C LEU A 123 -4.15 -10.05 0.45
N ILE A 124 -4.64 -11.24 0.13
CA ILE A 124 -5.26 -12.19 1.06
C ILE A 124 -4.47 -13.48 1.04
N ILE A 125 -4.22 -14.04 2.22
CA ILE A 125 -3.77 -15.42 2.40
C ILE A 125 -4.58 -16.07 3.53
N PRO A 126 -4.74 -17.41 3.55
CA PRO A 126 -5.40 -18.12 4.64
C PRO A 126 -4.69 -17.90 5.99
N TYR A 127 -5.46 -18.02 7.07
CA TYR A 127 -4.97 -17.90 8.46
C TYR A 127 -3.69 -18.70 8.72
N GLU A 128 -3.69 -20.00 8.37
CA GLU A 128 -2.57 -20.90 8.63
C GLU A 128 -1.28 -20.44 7.93
N GLU A 129 -1.40 -20.00 6.68
CA GLU A 129 -0.25 -19.51 5.92
C GLU A 129 0.23 -18.17 6.47
N SER A 130 -0.67 -17.27 6.87
CA SER A 130 -0.30 -16.00 7.50
C SER A 130 0.42 -16.21 8.81
N LYS A 131 -0.11 -17.08 9.69
CA LYS A 131 0.49 -17.43 10.98
C LYS A 131 1.88 -18.02 10.80
N LYS A 132 2.02 -18.97 9.87
CA LYS A 132 3.30 -19.60 9.53
C LYS A 132 4.31 -18.55 9.05
N ARG A 133 3.96 -17.71 8.08
CA ARG A 133 4.87 -16.66 7.57
C ARG A 133 5.24 -15.64 8.63
N ARG A 134 4.29 -15.25 9.49
CA ARG A 134 4.52 -14.29 10.58
C ARG A 134 5.47 -14.85 11.62
N SER A 135 5.32 -16.12 12.00
CA SER A 135 6.23 -16.78 12.96
C SER A 135 7.69 -16.88 12.49
N GLN A 136 7.95 -16.71 11.19
CA GLN A 136 9.29 -16.72 10.62
C GLN A 136 9.94 -15.33 10.57
N ARG A 137 9.16 -14.26 10.81
CA ARG A 137 9.65 -12.87 10.81
C ARG A 137 9.90 -12.42 12.24
N ILE A 138 11.03 -11.75 12.45
CA ILE A 138 11.36 -11.12 13.74
C ILE A 138 10.91 -9.67 13.69
N TYR A 139 9.97 -9.31 14.56
CA TYR A 139 9.51 -7.94 14.77
C TYR A 139 10.31 -7.28 15.91
N ASN A 140 10.27 -5.96 15.97
CA ASN A 140 10.81 -5.18 17.08
C ASN A 140 9.73 -4.21 17.61
N PRO A 141 9.17 -4.43 18.81
CA PRO A 141 9.44 -5.57 19.69
C PRO A 141 8.97 -6.91 19.10
N PRO A 142 9.53 -8.06 19.56
CA PRO A 142 9.09 -9.37 19.08
C PRO A 142 7.64 -9.67 19.51
N ASP A 143 6.90 -10.40 18.68
CA ASP A 143 5.54 -10.84 18.97
C ASP A 143 5.51 -11.68 20.28
N PRO A 144 4.74 -11.29 21.31
CA PRO A 144 4.60 -12.12 22.51
C PRO A 144 3.79 -13.40 22.23
N PRO A 145 3.86 -14.42 23.11
CA PRO A 145 3.05 -15.64 22.96
C PRO A 145 1.56 -15.33 22.80
N GLY A 146 0.92 -15.91 21.79
CA GLY A 146 -0.50 -15.72 21.51
C GLY A 146 -0.85 -14.43 20.76
N TYR A 147 0.10 -13.53 20.49
CA TYR A 147 -0.17 -12.23 19.87
C TYR A 147 -0.88 -12.32 18.50
N PHE A 148 -0.49 -13.31 17.67
CA PHE A 148 -1.12 -13.49 16.38
C PHE A 148 -2.62 -13.81 16.49
N ASP A 149 -2.97 -14.72 17.40
CA ASP A 149 -4.33 -15.20 17.59
C ASP A 149 -5.19 -14.22 18.38
N GLY A 150 -4.58 -13.54 19.34
CA GLY A 150 -5.25 -12.64 20.27
C GLY A 150 -5.39 -11.20 19.78
N HIS A 151 -4.51 -10.73 18.89
CA HIS A 151 -4.51 -9.35 18.41
C HIS A 151 -4.50 -9.25 16.88
N VAL A 152 -3.45 -9.76 16.24
CA VAL A 152 -3.19 -9.53 14.80
C VAL A 152 -4.33 -10.01 13.91
N TRP A 153 -4.72 -11.28 14.05
CA TRP A 153 -5.75 -11.87 13.19
C TRP A 153 -7.15 -11.30 13.48
N PRO A 154 -7.59 -11.14 14.75
CA PRO A 154 -8.82 -10.42 15.07
C PRO A 154 -8.86 -9.01 14.47
N MET A 155 -7.77 -8.23 14.58
CA MET A 155 -7.69 -6.90 14.01
C MET A 155 -7.77 -6.93 12.49
N TYR A 156 -7.06 -7.84 11.82
CA TYR A 156 -7.20 -8.03 10.37
C TYR A 156 -8.64 -8.34 9.95
N LEU A 157 -9.34 -9.25 10.65
CA LEU A 157 -10.72 -9.61 10.32
C LEU A 157 -11.67 -8.42 10.50
N LYS A 158 -11.49 -7.64 11.58
CA LYS A 158 -12.23 -6.41 11.82
C LYS A 158 -12.04 -5.43 10.66
N HIS A 159 -10.79 -5.15 10.31
CA HIS A 159 -10.43 -4.23 9.24
C HIS A 159 -10.94 -4.68 7.88
N LYS A 160 -10.77 -5.97 7.56
CA LYS A 160 -11.28 -6.54 6.31
C LYS A 160 -12.80 -6.37 6.20
N LYS A 161 -13.53 -6.63 7.27
CA LYS A 161 -14.99 -6.48 7.30
C LYS A 161 -15.42 -5.03 7.06
N GLU A 162 -14.80 -4.08 7.77
CA GLU A 162 -15.09 -2.64 7.60
C GLU A 162 -14.83 -2.17 6.15
N MET A 163 -13.76 -2.68 5.54
CA MET A 163 -13.40 -2.39 4.14
C MET A 163 -14.41 -2.98 3.14
N GLU A 164 -14.86 -4.22 3.36
CA GLU A 164 -15.86 -4.88 2.52
C GLU A 164 -17.22 -4.16 2.59
N GLU A 165 -17.61 -3.67 3.78
CA GLU A 165 -18.84 -2.90 4.01
C GLU A 165 -18.80 -1.50 3.36
N ALA A 166 -17.62 -0.90 3.22
CA ALA A 166 -17.45 0.41 2.60
C ALA A 166 -17.65 0.42 1.06
N ASN A 167 -17.88 -0.74 0.43
CA ASN A 167 -18.11 -0.93 -1.01
C ASN A 167 -17.09 -0.22 -1.91
N ASN A 168 -15.83 -0.37 -1.56
CA ASN A 168 -14.71 0.21 -2.30
C ASN A 168 -14.34 -0.67 -3.50
N GLU A 169 -14.06 -0.05 -4.65
CA GLU A 169 -13.48 -0.77 -5.80
C GLU A 169 -12.04 -1.22 -5.45
N ILE A 170 -11.91 -2.46 -5.01
CA ILE A 170 -10.66 -3.08 -4.57
C ILE A 170 -10.46 -4.40 -5.32
N VAL A 171 -9.27 -4.58 -5.89
CA VAL A 171 -8.87 -5.83 -6.52
C VAL A 171 -8.24 -6.74 -5.48
N TYR A 172 -8.92 -7.84 -5.16
CA TYR A 172 -8.41 -8.84 -4.24
C TYR A 172 -7.42 -9.78 -4.92
N LEU A 173 -6.27 -9.98 -4.29
CA LEU A 173 -5.16 -10.79 -4.80
C LEU A 173 -4.93 -11.98 -3.87
N ASP A 174 -4.80 -13.16 -4.46
CA ASP A 174 -4.37 -14.36 -3.73
C ASP A 174 -2.85 -14.33 -3.53
N GLY A 175 -2.41 -14.04 -2.29
CA GLY A 175 -1.00 -13.97 -1.90
C GLY A 175 -0.33 -15.34 -1.70
N THR A 176 -1.03 -16.44 -2.00
CA THR A 176 -0.45 -17.80 -2.04
C THR A 176 0.13 -18.16 -3.42
N LYS A 177 -0.22 -17.39 -4.45
CA LYS A 177 0.33 -17.52 -5.80
C LYS A 177 1.81 -17.12 -5.87
N SER A 178 2.47 -17.48 -6.95
CA SER A 178 3.87 -17.10 -7.18
C SER A 178 4.01 -15.58 -7.32
N GLU A 179 5.16 -15.05 -6.90
CA GLU A 179 5.44 -13.62 -7.02
C GLU A 179 5.38 -13.11 -8.46
N GLU A 180 5.77 -13.94 -9.43
CA GLU A 180 5.71 -13.63 -10.87
C GLU A 180 4.26 -13.55 -11.36
N GLU A 181 3.41 -14.51 -10.99
CA GLU A 181 2.01 -14.51 -11.41
C GLU A 181 1.27 -13.27 -10.87
N ILE A 182 1.47 -12.97 -9.58
CA ILE A 182 0.87 -11.78 -8.95
C ILE A 182 1.40 -10.50 -9.63
N GLN A 183 2.73 -10.39 -9.82
CA GLN A 183 3.33 -9.22 -10.45
C GLN A 183 2.79 -9.01 -11.87
N SER A 184 2.76 -10.04 -12.72
CA SER A 184 2.30 -9.94 -14.10
C SER A 184 0.83 -9.54 -14.18
N SER A 185 -0.02 -10.13 -13.35
CA SER A 185 -1.45 -9.79 -13.29
C SER A 185 -1.68 -8.34 -12.84
N VAL A 186 -0.99 -7.91 -11.78
CA VAL A 186 -1.13 -6.55 -11.24
C VAL A 186 -0.56 -5.51 -12.20
N TYR A 187 0.58 -5.79 -12.83
CA TYR A 187 1.16 -4.90 -13.82
C TYR A 187 0.21 -4.69 -15.00
N ALA A 188 -0.37 -5.76 -15.56
CA ALA A 188 -1.32 -5.65 -16.67
C ALA A 188 -2.55 -4.80 -16.28
N ASP A 189 -3.10 -5.01 -15.08
CA ASP A 189 -4.23 -4.23 -14.57
C ASP A 189 -3.88 -2.75 -14.35
N ILE A 190 -2.67 -2.44 -13.83
CA ILE A 190 -2.17 -1.05 -13.70
C ILE A 190 -2.11 -0.36 -15.06
N ILE A 191 -1.51 -1.01 -16.07
CA ILE A 191 -1.35 -0.40 -17.40
C ILE A 191 -2.71 -0.17 -18.08
N ASN A 192 -3.64 -1.12 -17.95
CA ASN A 192 -5.00 -0.96 -18.46
C ASN A 192 -5.73 0.18 -17.73
N SER A 193 -5.71 0.19 -16.40
CA SER A 193 -6.37 1.23 -15.58
C SER A 193 -5.78 2.62 -15.84
N PHE A 194 -4.47 2.71 -15.99
CA PHE A 194 -3.79 3.96 -16.34
C PHE A 194 -4.17 4.46 -17.73
N SER A 195 -4.38 3.55 -18.69
CA SER A 195 -4.81 3.91 -20.05
C SER A 195 -6.25 4.43 -20.07
N VAL A 196 -7.17 3.82 -19.31
CA VAL A 196 -8.54 4.34 -19.14
C VAL A 196 -8.51 5.71 -18.44
N HIS A 197 -7.70 5.85 -17.39
CA HIS A 197 -7.53 7.12 -16.68
C HIS A 197 -6.96 8.23 -17.57
N LYS A 198 -6.20 7.86 -18.62
CA LYS A 198 -5.74 8.82 -19.63
C LYS A 198 -6.86 9.40 -20.49
N GLU A 199 -7.99 8.72 -20.65
CA GLU A 199 -9.07 9.14 -21.55
C GLU A 199 -10.17 9.97 -20.86
N SER A 200 -10.23 9.95 -19.52
CA SER A 200 -11.30 10.62 -18.75
C SER A 200 -11.14 12.14 -18.56
N TYR A 201 -10.06 12.74 -19.09
CA TYR A 201 -9.75 14.18 -19.08
C TYR A 201 -8.79 14.48 -20.23
#